data_AF-A0A2J7YXK1-F1
#
_entry.id   AF-A0A2J7YXK1-F1
#
_cell.length_a   1.000
_cell.length_b   1.000
_cell.length_c   1.000
_cell.angle_alpha   90.00
_cell.angle_beta   90.00
_cell.angle_gamma   90.00
#
_symmetry.space_group_name_H-M   'P 1'
#
loop_
_entity.id
_entity.type
_entity.pdbx_description
1 polymer ?
#
loop_
_entity_poly.entity_id
_entity_poly.type
_entity_poly.pdbx_seq_one_letter_code
_entity_poly.pdbx_strand_id
1 'polypeptide(L)'
;MDSRSTSAISGISRLRRSRTALAAGAATLAASLLAAGATAGSANAAAPPAPSATASGASAVSLSPSARAELLREAGATTVSTAKSLRLGAEEKLVVKDVVKDADGTTHTRYERTYAGLPVLGGDLIVHESASGASRSVDKATDADIEVTDTSAAIAPSGAERSALSAAHAAGDRKTGAEDAPRKVIWAATGKPVLAYETVVTGVRKDGTPSKLHVITDADSGRKLYEFQAVQNGTGTGQHNGKVTVGSVRSGSQWLLKDSARGGHRTYNLKHSWDETKKGSAFYDADNVWGNGKPTIAQTAAVDAHYGAAMTWDYYKKVLGRNGIKGNGKAAYSRVHFGDAYENAFWDDDCFCMTYGDGAGNKKPLTSLDVAGHEMSHGLTSATANLEYSGESGGLNEATSDIFGTAVEFYAKNAKDPGDYLIGEKIDINGDGTPLRYMDKPSKDGLSYDYWKSGVGNDDPHFTSGIANHFFYLLSEGSGRKVIGGVTYNSPTKDGRTVKGIGRAKAEKIWYKALTSYMTSTTNYAKARTATLKAAKALYGASSAEYKAVDNAWGGVNVK
;
A
#
# COMPACT_ATOMS: atom_id res chain seq x y z
N MET A 1 46.41 38.26 13.95
CA MET A 1 47.54 37.76 13.14
C MET A 1 47.39 36.25 13.12
N ASP A 2 46.98 35.56 12.08
CA ASP A 2 46.85 35.89 10.66
C ASP A 2 45.71 35.04 10.07
N SER A 3 45.02 35.58 9.07
CA SER A 3 43.77 35.09 8.49
C SER A 3 43.94 34.65 7.04
N ARG A 4 43.25 33.58 6.61
CA ARG A 4 42.83 33.19 5.23
C ARG A 4 41.99 31.90 5.40
N SER A 5 40.68 31.79 5.21
CA SER A 5 39.68 32.31 4.25
C SER A 5 39.75 31.68 2.86
N THR A 6 38.80 30.77 2.58
CA THR A 6 38.26 30.48 1.24
C THR A 6 36.76 30.11 1.37
N SER A 7 35.92 31.02 0.88
CA SER A 7 34.49 30.84 0.57
C SER A 7 34.31 30.56 -0.92
N ALA A 8 33.28 29.81 -1.31
CA ALA A 8 32.61 29.91 -2.61
C ALA A 8 31.26 29.15 -2.57
N ILE A 9 30.14 29.52 -3.18
CA ILE A 9 29.59 30.75 -3.78
C ILE A 9 28.09 30.47 -4.04
N SER A 10 27.26 31.49 -3.87
CA SER A 10 25.84 31.57 -4.25
C SER A 10 25.67 31.76 -5.77
N GLY A 11 24.63 31.15 -6.37
CA GLY A 11 24.23 31.39 -7.76
C GLY A 11 22.75 31.78 -7.88
N ILE A 12 22.44 33.06 -7.69
CA ILE A 12 21.17 33.69 -8.09
C ILE A 12 21.38 34.33 -9.46
N SER A 13 20.60 33.97 -10.47
CA SER A 13 20.39 34.79 -11.66
C SER A 13 19.00 35.42 -11.63
N ARG A 14 18.96 36.75 -11.50
CA ARG A 14 17.76 37.57 -11.72
C ARG A 14 17.58 37.77 -13.22
N LEU A 15 16.41 37.42 -13.75
CA LEU A 15 15.88 38.07 -14.96
C LEU A 15 14.54 38.73 -14.61
N ARG A 16 14.46 40.01 -14.94
CA ARG A 16 13.41 40.96 -14.60
C ARG A 16 12.28 40.87 -15.64
N ARG A 17 11.04 40.73 -15.13
CA ARG A 17 9.74 41.19 -15.67
C ARG A 17 9.44 41.05 -17.18
N SER A 18 8.35 40.35 -17.46
CA SER A 18 7.18 40.99 -18.09
C SER A 18 5.89 40.37 -17.55
N ARG A 19 4.90 41.23 -17.30
CA ARG A 19 3.54 40.88 -16.86
C ARG A 19 2.71 40.63 -18.10
N THR A 20 1.97 39.53 -18.14
CA THR A 20 0.68 39.46 -18.84
C THR A 20 -0.21 38.46 -18.11
N ALA A 21 -1.28 38.98 -17.52
CA ALA A 21 -2.43 38.21 -17.12
C ALA A 21 -3.22 37.83 -18.38
N LEU A 22 -3.73 36.60 -18.46
CA LEU A 22 -4.97 36.35 -19.18
C LEU A 22 -5.69 35.15 -18.56
N ALA A 23 -6.88 35.47 -18.07
CA ALA A 23 -7.92 34.56 -17.65
C ALA A 23 -8.74 34.10 -18.88
N ALA A 24 -9.61 33.11 -18.62
CA ALA A 24 -10.68 32.61 -19.48
C ALA A 24 -10.21 31.80 -20.71
N GLY A 25 -10.91 30.77 -21.16
CA GLY A 25 -12.23 30.28 -20.83
C GLY A 25 -12.52 29.07 -21.73
N ALA A 26 -13.53 28.31 -21.35
CA ALA A 26 -14.07 27.19 -22.10
C ALA A 26 -14.49 27.58 -23.54
N ALA A 27 -14.40 26.65 -24.49
CA ALA A 27 -15.57 26.16 -25.24
C ALA A 27 -15.17 25.25 -26.42
N THR A 28 -16.10 24.34 -26.66
CA THR A 28 -16.25 23.25 -27.62
C THR A 28 -16.36 23.63 -29.11
N LEU A 29 -16.34 22.57 -29.95
CA LEU A 29 -16.75 22.42 -31.36
C LEU A 29 -15.56 22.50 -32.35
N ALA A 30 -15.43 21.67 -33.38
CA ALA A 30 -16.44 20.96 -34.14
C ALA A 30 -15.88 19.67 -34.79
N ALA A 31 -16.79 18.74 -35.05
CA ALA A 31 -16.59 17.64 -35.98
C ALA A 31 -16.50 18.17 -37.43
N SER A 32 -15.61 17.57 -38.22
CA SER A 32 -15.73 17.54 -39.67
C SER A 32 -15.19 16.21 -40.18
N LEU A 33 -16.12 15.34 -40.59
CA LEU A 33 -15.84 14.23 -41.48
C LEU A 33 -15.39 14.78 -42.83
N LEU A 34 -14.28 14.27 -43.35
CA LEU A 34 -13.97 14.24 -44.76
C LEU A 34 -13.49 12.83 -45.10
N ALA A 35 -14.33 12.12 -45.85
CA ALA A 35 -13.97 10.89 -46.53
C ALA A 35 -13.49 11.24 -47.95
N ALA A 36 -12.26 10.85 -48.26
CA ALA A 36 -11.74 10.57 -49.60
C ALA A 36 -10.50 9.70 -49.35
N GLY A 37 -10.46 8.44 -49.78
CA GLY A 37 -10.23 8.06 -51.18
C GLY A 37 -8.77 7.62 -51.29
N ALA A 38 -8.56 6.30 -51.35
CA ALA A 38 -7.27 5.65 -51.27
C ALA A 38 -6.32 6.00 -52.44
N THR A 39 -5.02 6.14 -52.14
CA THR A 39 -3.94 5.69 -53.01
C THR A 39 -2.84 5.07 -52.15
N ALA A 40 -2.56 3.80 -52.41
CA ALA A 40 -1.46 3.06 -51.80
C ALA A 40 -0.12 3.76 -52.10
N GLY A 41 0.54 4.23 -51.04
CA GLY A 41 1.93 4.66 -51.04
C GLY A 41 2.71 3.74 -50.10
N SER A 42 3.51 2.85 -50.68
CA SER A 42 4.45 1.99 -49.98
C SER A 42 5.53 2.82 -49.29
N ALA A 43 5.30 3.12 -48.00
CA ALA A 43 6.34 3.60 -47.10
C ALA A 43 6.88 2.39 -46.32
N ASN A 44 8.12 1.98 -46.63
CA ASN A 44 8.87 1.01 -45.86
C ASN A 44 9.06 1.57 -44.43
N ALA A 45 8.15 1.23 -43.53
CA ALA A 45 8.45 1.22 -42.11
C ALA A 45 9.47 0.10 -41.88
N ALA A 46 10.69 0.48 -41.52
CA ALA A 46 11.71 -0.46 -41.11
C ALA A 46 11.13 -1.40 -40.06
N ALA A 47 11.22 -2.71 -40.32
CA ALA A 47 10.85 -3.73 -39.37
C ALA A 47 11.58 -3.48 -38.05
N PRO A 48 10.93 -3.68 -36.88
CA PRO A 48 11.63 -3.63 -35.61
C PRO A 48 12.82 -4.60 -35.64
N PRO A 49 13.96 -4.25 -35.02
CA PRO A 49 15.14 -5.11 -35.03
C PRO A 49 14.76 -6.48 -34.47
N ALA A 50 15.18 -7.53 -35.18
CA ALA A 50 15.00 -8.91 -34.73
C ALA A 50 15.55 -9.06 -33.31
N PRO A 51 14.87 -9.80 -32.41
CA PRO A 51 15.35 -10.03 -31.06
C PRO A 51 16.73 -10.67 -31.12
N SER A 52 17.65 -10.09 -30.35
CA SER A 52 19.01 -10.57 -30.15
C SER A 52 18.99 -12.05 -29.72
N ALA A 53 19.87 -12.82 -30.38
CA ALA A 53 19.98 -14.26 -30.24
C ALA A 53 20.48 -14.69 -28.86
N THR A 54 19.58 -14.81 -27.87
CA THR A 54 19.74 -15.68 -26.68
C THR A 54 18.42 -16.16 -26.07
N ALA A 55 17.24 -15.69 -26.52
CA ALA A 55 15.98 -16.25 -26.07
C ALA A 55 15.64 -17.52 -26.89
N SER A 56 15.40 -18.65 -26.21
CA SER A 56 14.82 -19.84 -26.84
C SER A 56 13.51 -19.45 -27.55
N GLY A 57 13.23 -20.00 -28.74
CA GLY A 57 12.00 -19.71 -29.48
C GLY A 57 10.71 -19.93 -28.67
N ALA A 58 10.75 -20.83 -27.67
CA ALA A 58 9.68 -21.10 -26.72
C ALA A 58 9.70 -20.18 -25.47
N SER A 59 10.22 -18.95 -25.59
CA SER A 59 10.23 -17.98 -24.49
C SER A 59 9.15 -16.93 -24.68
N ALA A 60 8.38 -16.65 -23.63
CA ALA A 60 7.35 -15.63 -23.64
C ALA A 60 7.91 -14.23 -23.96
N VAL A 61 7.22 -13.49 -24.83
CA VAL A 61 7.55 -12.10 -25.16
C VAL A 61 6.69 -11.12 -24.37
N SER A 62 7.26 -9.94 -24.08
CA SER A 62 6.51 -8.84 -23.48
C SER A 62 5.56 -8.21 -24.50
N LEU A 63 4.26 -8.21 -24.21
CA LEU A 63 3.22 -7.63 -25.07
C LEU A 63 2.84 -6.22 -24.61
N SER A 64 2.53 -5.33 -25.55
CA SER A 64 1.88 -4.06 -25.22
C SER A 64 0.46 -4.30 -24.70
N PRO A 65 -0.12 -3.38 -23.90
CA PRO A 65 -1.49 -3.52 -23.42
C PRO A 65 -2.54 -3.72 -24.54
N SER A 66 -2.37 -3.03 -25.68
CA SER A 66 -3.27 -3.15 -26.83
C SER A 66 -3.12 -4.49 -27.55
N ALA A 67 -1.89 -4.98 -27.73
CA ALA A 67 -1.64 -6.29 -28.33
C ALA A 67 -2.19 -7.43 -27.46
N ARG A 68 -2.03 -7.33 -26.14
CA ARG A 68 -2.62 -8.31 -25.20
C ARG A 68 -4.15 -8.25 -25.22
N ALA A 69 -4.74 -7.06 -25.25
CA ALA A 69 -6.19 -6.90 -25.31
C ALA A 69 -6.77 -7.52 -26.60
N GLU A 70 -6.08 -7.35 -27.73
CA GLU A 70 -6.50 -7.93 -29.00
C GLU A 70 -6.44 -9.46 -28.98
N LEU A 71 -5.35 -10.06 -28.48
CA LEU A 71 -5.24 -11.51 -28.34
C LEU A 71 -6.34 -12.09 -27.43
N LEU A 72 -6.67 -11.40 -26.33
CA LEU A 72 -7.79 -11.80 -25.46
C LEU A 72 -9.14 -11.73 -26.18
N ARG A 73 -9.34 -10.71 -27.02
CA ARG A 73 -10.55 -10.54 -27.82
C ARG A 73 -10.69 -11.64 -28.87
N GLU A 74 -9.60 -11.95 -29.57
CA GLU A 74 -9.52 -13.03 -30.57
C GLU A 74 -9.81 -14.40 -29.92
N ALA A 75 -9.13 -14.72 -28.82
CA ALA A 75 -9.41 -15.93 -28.04
C ALA A 75 -10.87 -15.97 -27.55
N GLY A 76 -11.43 -14.83 -27.15
CA GLY A 76 -12.82 -14.73 -26.72
C GLY A 76 -13.80 -15.10 -27.82
N ALA A 77 -13.51 -14.68 -29.05
CA ALA A 77 -14.34 -14.95 -30.23
C ALA A 77 -14.35 -16.43 -30.65
N THR A 78 -13.31 -17.20 -30.30
CA THR A 78 -13.17 -18.61 -30.70
C THR A 78 -13.57 -19.61 -29.60
N THR A 79 -13.96 -19.16 -28.41
CA THR A 79 -14.32 -20.02 -27.26
C THR A 79 -15.28 -21.17 -27.61
N VAL A 80 -16.31 -20.93 -28.43
CA VAL A 80 -17.29 -21.96 -28.85
C VAL A 80 -16.66 -23.00 -29.77
N SER A 81 -15.89 -22.58 -30.78
CA SER A 81 -15.20 -23.50 -31.69
C SER A 81 -14.11 -24.29 -30.97
N THR A 82 -13.41 -23.66 -30.03
CA THR A 82 -12.39 -24.30 -29.19
C THR A 82 -13.03 -25.33 -28.26
N ALA A 83 -14.14 -25.02 -27.59
CA ALA A 83 -14.85 -26.01 -26.78
C ALA A 83 -15.28 -27.23 -27.61
N LYS A 84 -15.73 -27.01 -28.86
CA LYS A 84 -16.10 -28.09 -29.79
C LYS A 84 -14.89 -28.92 -30.24
N SER A 85 -13.74 -28.30 -30.55
CA SER A 85 -12.53 -29.05 -30.95
C SER A 85 -11.97 -29.90 -29.81
N LEU A 86 -12.11 -29.42 -28.58
CA LEU A 86 -11.75 -30.13 -27.35
C LEU A 86 -12.76 -31.19 -26.93
N ARG A 87 -13.89 -31.31 -27.64
CA ARG A 87 -15.00 -32.23 -27.35
C ARG A 87 -15.58 -32.06 -25.94
N LEU A 88 -15.65 -30.81 -25.46
CA LEU A 88 -16.28 -30.53 -24.17
C LEU A 88 -17.79 -30.78 -24.23
N GLY A 89 -18.39 -31.10 -23.09
CA GLY A 89 -19.83 -31.33 -22.98
C GLY A 89 -20.67 -30.11 -23.36
N ALA A 90 -21.93 -30.30 -23.74
CA ALA A 90 -22.80 -29.22 -24.22
C ALA A 90 -23.06 -28.12 -23.17
N GLU A 91 -23.01 -28.46 -21.88
CA GLU A 91 -23.18 -27.50 -20.79
C GLU A 91 -21.88 -26.78 -20.40
N GLU A 92 -20.77 -27.18 -21.01
CA GLU A 92 -19.45 -26.62 -20.75
C GLU A 92 -19.17 -25.40 -21.61
N LYS A 93 -18.67 -24.34 -20.98
CA LYS A 93 -18.22 -23.14 -21.69
C LYS A 93 -16.85 -22.71 -21.21
N LEU A 94 -16.05 -22.19 -22.15
CA LEU A 94 -14.74 -21.63 -21.88
C LEU A 94 -14.84 -20.12 -21.63
N VAL A 95 -14.11 -19.66 -20.61
CA VAL A 95 -13.96 -18.24 -20.28
C VAL A 95 -12.48 -17.91 -20.38
N VAL A 96 -12.10 -17.06 -21.33
CA VAL A 96 -10.70 -16.63 -21.52
C VAL A 96 -10.22 -15.88 -20.28
N LYS A 97 -9.04 -16.26 -19.77
CA LYS A 97 -8.40 -15.61 -18.62
C LYS A 97 -7.13 -14.88 -19.00
N ASP A 98 -6.30 -15.50 -19.83
CA ASP A 98 -5.05 -14.90 -20.27
C ASP A 98 -4.60 -15.45 -21.62
N VAL A 99 -3.74 -14.70 -22.31
CA VAL A 99 -3.00 -15.15 -23.48
C VAL A 99 -1.54 -14.75 -23.33
N VAL A 100 -0.65 -15.73 -23.41
CA VAL A 100 0.80 -15.52 -23.50
C VAL A 100 1.24 -15.83 -24.93
N LYS A 101 2.19 -15.06 -25.45
CA LYS A 101 2.79 -15.29 -26.77
C LYS A 101 4.28 -15.50 -26.62
N ASP A 102 4.81 -16.51 -27.30
CA ASP A 102 6.23 -16.83 -27.36
C ASP A 102 6.92 -16.16 -28.55
N ALA A 103 8.25 -16.11 -28.49
CA ALA A 103 9.09 -15.52 -29.53
C ALA A 103 8.97 -16.22 -30.89
N ASP A 104 8.68 -17.52 -30.92
CA ASP A 104 8.42 -18.30 -32.13
C ASP A 104 6.99 -18.09 -32.69
N GLY A 105 6.19 -17.26 -32.04
CA GLY A 105 4.83 -16.95 -32.42
C GLY A 105 3.77 -17.90 -31.85
N THR A 106 4.15 -18.92 -31.09
CA THR A 106 3.22 -19.78 -30.35
C THR A 106 2.39 -18.95 -29.37
N THR A 107 1.11 -19.28 -29.23
CA THR A 107 0.22 -18.67 -28.23
C THR A 107 -0.27 -19.70 -27.23
N HIS A 108 -0.40 -19.28 -25.98
CA HIS A 108 -0.87 -20.07 -24.86
C HIS A 108 -2.09 -19.38 -24.27
N THR A 109 -3.27 -19.89 -24.61
CA THR A 109 -4.52 -19.31 -24.15
C THR A 109 -5.03 -20.08 -22.95
N ARG A 110 -5.12 -19.41 -21.79
CA ARG A 110 -5.64 -19.97 -20.55
C ARG A 110 -7.13 -19.72 -20.45
N TYR A 111 -7.89 -20.79 -20.20
CA TYR A 111 -9.33 -20.75 -20.00
C TYR A 111 -9.71 -21.26 -18.61
N GLU A 112 -10.69 -20.61 -17.99
CA GLU A 112 -11.54 -21.26 -16.98
C GLU A 112 -12.72 -21.94 -17.68
N ARG A 113 -13.33 -22.93 -17.01
CA ARG A 113 -14.56 -23.58 -17.47
C ARG A 113 -15.74 -23.17 -16.60
N THR A 114 -16.91 -23.13 -17.22
CA THR A 114 -18.21 -23.18 -16.53
C THR A 114 -18.97 -24.41 -16.98
N TYR A 115 -19.81 -24.97 -16.12
CA TYR A 115 -20.75 -26.07 -16.41
C TYR A 115 -22.14 -25.66 -15.95
N ALA A 116 -23.14 -25.68 -16.83
CA ALA A 116 -24.49 -25.18 -16.53
C ALA A 116 -24.52 -23.73 -16.00
N GLY A 117 -23.51 -22.92 -16.36
CA GLY A 117 -23.30 -21.56 -15.82
C GLY A 117 -22.61 -21.49 -14.46
N LEU A 118 -22.30 -22.62 -13.82
CA LEU A 118 -21.54 -22.68 -12.57
C LEU A 118 -20.03 -22.68 -12.85
N PRO A 119 -19.21 -21.97 -12.06
CA PRO A 119 -17.76 -22.06 -12.16
C PRO A 119 -17.25 -23.48 -11.90
N VAL A 120 -16.28 -23.96 -12.69
CA VAL A 120 -15.61 -25.24 -12.46
C VAL A 120 -14.25 -25.00 -11.80
N LEU A 121 -14.10 -25.39 -10.54
CA LEU A 121 -12.85 -25.32 -9.81
C LEU A 121 -11.98 -26.56 -10.10
N GLY A 122 -10.75 -26.34 -10.57
CA GLY A 122 -9.85 -27.41 -11.03
C GLY A 122 -10.20 -27.95 -12.42
N GLY A 123 -11.02 -27.21 -13.18
CA GLY A 123 -11.34 -27.52 -14.57
C GLY A 123 -10.58 -26.67 -15.59
N ASP A 124 -9.72 -25.75 -15.18
CA ASP A 124 -9.03 -24.86 -16.11
C ASP A 124 -8.13 -25.64 -17.10
N LEU A 125 -7.89 -25.02 -18.26
CA LEU A 125 -7.06 -25.60 -19.31
C LEU A 125 -6.28 -24.53 -20.06
N ILE A 126 -5.22 -24.96 -20.74
CA ILE A 126 -4.39 -24.12 -21.60
C ILE A 126 -4.37 -24.75 -22.99
N VAL A 127 -4.71 -23.97 -24.01
CA VAL A 127 -4.58 -24.38 -25.42
C VAL A 127 -3.32 -23.75 -25.99
N HIS A 128 -2.47 -24.56 -26.61
CA HIS A 128 -1.20 -24.15 -27.20
C HIS A 128 -1.36 -24.15 -28.71
N GLU A 129 -1.29 -22.99 -29.36
CA GLU A 129 -1.49 -22.85 -30.79
C GLU A 129 -0.21 -22.36 -31.45
N SER A 130 0.15 -22.94 -32.60
CA SER A 130 1.28 -22.48 -33.40
C SER A 130 1.08 -21.04 -33.89
N ALA A 131 2.14 -20.43 -34.44
CA ALA A 131 2.04 -19.13 -35.12
C ALA A 131 0.98 -19.08 -36.24
N SER A 132 0.60 -20.24 -36.81
CA SER A 132 -0.45 -20.37 -37.83
C SER A 132 -1.85 -20.59 -37.25
N GLY A 133 -2.02 -20.57 -35.93
CA GLY A 133 -3.28 -20.84 -35.24
C GLY A 133 -3.67 -22.32 -35.17
N ALA A 134 -2.76 -23.24 -35.48
CA ALA A 134 -3.05 -24.68 -35.36
C ALA A 134 -2.80 -25.16 -33.93
N SER A 135 -3.80 -25.76 -33.30
CA SER A 135 -3.67 -26.36 -31.96
C SER A 135 -2.59 -27.44 -31.97
N ARG A 136 -1.57 -27.28 -31.12
CA ARG A 136 -0.44 -28.20 -30.92
C ARG A 136 -0.71 -29.17 -29.76
N SER A 137 -1.13 -28.64 -28.62
CA SER A 137 -1.38 -29.41 -27.40
C SER A 137 -2.36 -28.68 -26.49
N VAL A 138 -2.90 -29.41 -25.51
CA VAL A 138 -3.84 -28.88 -24.53
C VAL A 138 -3.45 -29.45 -23.17
N ASP A 139 -3.14 -28.56 -22.22
CA ASP A 139 -2.93 -28.93 -20.84
C ASP A 139 -4.25 -28.76 -20.08
N LYS A 140 -4.76 -29.82 -19.45
CA LYS A 140 -5.99 -29.80 -18.66
C LYS A 140 -5.68 -29.99 -17.18
N ALA A 141 -6.36 -29.25 -16.31
CA ALA A 141 -6.30 -29.47 -14.86
C ALA A 141 -6.97 -30.80 -14.44
N THR A 142 -7.90 -31.29 -15.26
CA THR A 142 -8.59 -32.57 -15.06
C THR A 142 -8.95 -33.21 -16.40
N ASP A 143 -8.70 -34.51 -16.51
CA ASP A 143 -9.12 -35.34 -17.65
C ASP A 143 -10.53 -35.94 -17.44
N ALA A 144 -11.12 -35.76 -16.26
CA ALA A 144 -12.46 -36.26 -15.98
C ALA A 144 -13.52 -35.47 -16.78
N ASP A 145 -14.48 -36.21 -17.34
CA ASP A 145 -15.66 -35.62 -17.94
C ASP A 145 -16.51 -34.94 -16.86
N ILE A 146 -16.93 -33.70 -17.15
CA ILE A 146 -17.78 -32.94 -16.23
C ILE A 146 -19.22 -33.31 -16.54
N GLU A 147 -19.74 -34.31 -15.83
CA GLU A 147 -21.09 -34.84 -15.99
C GLU A 147 -21.84 -34.78 -14.66
N VAL A 148 -22.29 -33.58 -14.29
CA VAL A 148 -23.07 -33.35 -13.07
C VAL A 148 -24.54 -33.23 -13.45
N THR A 149 -25.26 -34.36 -13.37
CA THR A 149 -26.63 -34.50 -13.87
C THR A 149 -27.67 -33.67 -13.11
N ASP A 150 -27.37 -33.26 -11.88
CA ASP A 150 -28.24 -32.40 -11.08
C ASP A 150 -27.41 -31.27 -10.44
N THR A 151 -27.85 -30.03 -10.63
CA THR A 151 -27.26 -28.83 -10.01
C THR A 151 -28.12 -28.30 -8.86
N SER A 152 -29.16 -29.04 -8.47
CA SER A 152 -29.87 -28.89 -7.21
C SER A 152 -28.98 -29.42 -6.07
N ALA A 153 -28.91 -28.66 -4.97
CA ALA A 153 -28.07 -29.03 -3.84
C ALA A 153 -28.96 -29.63 -2.75
N ALA A 154 -28.61 -30.82 -2.24
CA ALA A 154 -29.37 -31.42 -1.14
C ALA A 154 -29.19 -30.67 0.18
N ILE A 155 -28.02 -30.03 0.39
CA ILE A 155 -27.80 -29.17 1.55
C ILE A 155 -28.13 -27.70 1.25
N ALA A 156 -28.74 -27.04 2.23
CA ALA A 156 -28.89 -25.59 2.20
C ALA A 156 -27.52 -24.88 2.30
N PRO A 157 -27.35 -23.68 1.72
CA PRO A 157 -26.11 -22.90 1.84
C PRO A 157 -25.65 -22.70 3.28
N SER A 158 -26.58 -22.54 4.23
CA SER A 158 -26.23 -22.41 5.66
C SER A 158 -25.53 -23.66 6.23
N GLY A 159 -25.72 -24.84 5.63
CA GLY A 159 -24.98 -26.06 5.95
C GLY A 159 -23.52 -25.99 5.52
N ALA A 160 -23.27 -25.52 4.29
CA ALA A 160 -21.91 -25.28 3.79
C ALA A 160 -21.20 -24.19 4.61
N GLU A 161 -21.92 -23.12 4.99
CA GLU A 161 -21.39 -22.06 5.84
C GLU A 161 -20.93 -22.59 7.20
N ARG A 162 -21.75 -23.43 7.86
CA ARG A 162 -21.37 -24.07 9.14
C ARG A 162 -20.13 -24.95 8.98
N SER A 163 -20.04 -25.72 7.90
CA SER A 163 -18.88 -26.57 7.59
C SER A 163 -17.61 -25.72 7.44
N ALA A 164 -17.71 -24.59 6.73
CA ALA A 164 -16.61 -23.68 6.51
C ALA A 164 -16.15 -22.94 7.78
N LEU A 165 -17.09 -22.47 8.61
CA LEU A 165 -16.78 -21.86 9.90
C LEU A 165 -16.12 -22.86 10.85
N SER A 166 -16.58 -24.12 10.86
CA SER A 166 -15.94 -25.20 11.63
C SER A 166 -14.50 -25.45 11.16
N ALA A 167 -14.26 -25.44 9.84
CA ALA A 167 -12.93 -25.58 9.28
C ALA A 167 -12.01 -24.41 9.66
N ALA A 168 -12.51 -23.17 9.62
CA ALA A 168 -11.76 -22.00 10.05
C ALA A 168 -11.39 -22.06 11.55
N HIS A 169 -12.32 -22.47 12.42
CA HIS A 169 -12.02 -22.68 13.84
C HIS A 169 -10.99 -23.78 14.06
N ALA A 170 -11.07 -24.90 13.33
CA ALA A 170 -10.07 -25.97 13.39
C ALA A 170 -8.68 -25.51 12.92
N ALA A 171 -8.62 -24.59 11.95
CA ALA A 171 -7.39 -23.93 11.51
C ALA A 171 -6.85 -22.89 12.54
N GLY A 172 -7.58 -22.64 13.63
CA GLY A 172 -7.19 -21.71 14.69
C GLY A 172 -7.53 -20.24 14.42
N ASP A 173 -8.37 -19.98 13.41
CA ASP A 173 -8.86 -18.64 13.11
C ASP A 173 -9.89 -18.20 14.16
N ARG A 174 -9.84 -16.91 14.49
CA ARG A 174 -10.72 -16.23 15.45
C ARG A 174 -11.52 -15.14 14.72
N LYS A 175 -12.63 -14.69 15.30
CA LYS A 175 -13.49 -13.65 14.71
C LYS A 175 -13.89 -14.00 13.27
N THR A 176 -14.24 -15.27 13.07
CA THR A 176 -14.55 -15.84 11.77
C THR A 176 -15.96 -15.44 11.35
N GLY A 177 -16.15 -15.19 10.05
CA GLY A 177 -17.44 -14.94 9.43
C GLY A 177 -17.38 -15.23 7.95
N ALA A 178 -18.46 -15.76 7.38
CA ALA A 178 -18.58 -15.87 5.93
C ALA A 178 -18.56 -14.46 5.31
N GLU A 179 -17.74 -14.27 4.29
CA GLU A 179 -17.62 -12.98 3.58
C GLU A 179 -18.89 -12.69 2.79
N ASP A 180 -19.43 -13.73 2.14
CA ASP A 180 -20.64 -13.74 1.34
C ASP A 180 -21.38 -15.07 1.53
N ALA A 181 -22.61 -15.16 1.04
CA ALA A 181 -23.35 -16.42 0.98
C ALA A 181 -22.59 -17.47 0.15
N PRO A 182 -22.55 -18.75 0.58
CA PRO A 182 -21.88 -19.82 -0.17
C PRO A 182 -22.40 -19.91 -1.61
N ARG A 183 -21.48 -19.90 -2.59
CA ARG A 183 -21.84 -19.99 -4.01
C ARG A 183 -21.70 -21.41 -4.54
N LYS A 184 -22.61 -21.85 -5.41
CA LYS A 184 -22.49 -23.14 -6.08
C LYS A 184 -21.36 -23.13 -7.11
N VAL A 185 -20.61 -24.22 -7.15
CA VAL A 185 -19.50 -24.48 -8.08
C VAL A 185 -19.51 -25.95 -8.46
N ILE A 186 -18.82 -26.31 -9.54
CA ILE A 186 -18.43 -27.69 -9.79
C ILE A 186 -17.00 -27.89 -9.28
N TRP A 187 -16.79 -28.85 -8.38
CA TRP A 187 -15.47 -29.27 -7.95
C TRP A 187 -14.96 -30.37 -8.88
N ALA A 188 -13.90 -30.11 -9.64
CA ALA A 188 -13.33 -31.05 -10.60
C ALA A 188 -11.81 -31.30 -10.39
N ALA A 189 -11.22 -30.70 -9.35
CA ALA A 189 -9.77 -30.80 -9.12
C ALA A 189 -9.32 -32.17 -8.61
N THR A 190 -10.20 -32.94 -7.97
CA THR A 190 -9.90 -34.29 -7.49
C THR A 190 -11.11 -35.21 -7.63
N GLY A 191 -10.88 -36.47 -8.00
CA GLY A 191 -11.93 -37.48 -8.13
C GLY A 191 -12.91 -37.19 -9.26
N LYS A 192 -14.13 -37.75 -9.15
CA LYS A 192 -15.22 -37.48 -10.08
C LYS A 192 -15.73 -36.04 -9.83
N PRO A 193 -15.97 -35.23 -10.87
CA PRO A 193 -16.56 -33.91 -10.71
C PRO A 193 -17.92 -33.97 -9.99
N VAL A 194 -18.12 -33.06 -9.03
CA VAL A 194 -19.36 -33.00 -8.21
C VAL A 194 -19.84 -31.56 -8.03
N LEU A 195 -21.14 -31.41 -7.77
CA LEU A 195 -21.69 -30.14 -7.30
C LEU A 195 -21.16 -29.85 -5.88
N ALA A 196 -20.69 -28.62 -5.68
CA ALA A 196 -20.17 -28.17 -4.40
C ALA A 196 -20.59 -26.72 -4.11
N TYR A 197 -20.41 -26.30 -2.86
CA TYR A 197 -20.40 -24.91 -2.46
C TYR A 197 -18.96 -24.47 -2.20
N GLU A 198 -18.60 -23.28 -2.69
CA GLU A 198 -17.45 -22.55 -2.20
C GLU A 198 -17.93 -21.53 -1.16
N THR A 199 -17.37 -21.63 0.05
CA THR A 199 -17.57 -20.65 1.11
C THR A 199 -16.25 -19.95 1.41
N VAL A 200 -16.26 -18.63 1.44
CA VAL A 200 -15.11 -17.82 1.84
C VAL A 200 -15.31 -17.35 3.27
N VAL A 201 -14.46 -17.80 4.19
CA VAL A 201 -14.47 -17.40 5.59
C VAL A 201 -13.34 -16.41 5.83
N THR A 202 -13.69 -15.20 6.26
CA THR A 202 -12.72 -14.23 6.76
C THR A 202 -12.54 -14.40 8.26
N GLY A 203 -11.33 -14.15 8.76
CA GLY A 203 -11.03 -14.28 10.18
C GLY A 203 -9.71 -13.63 10.56
N VAL A 204 -9.22 -13.94 11.74
CA VAL A 204 -7.93 -13.48 12.26
C VAL A 204 -7.22 -14.64 12.97
N ARG A 205 -6.01 -14.99 12.55
CA ARG A 205 -5.16 -15.98 13.21
C ARG A 205 -4.73 -15.52 14.60
N LYS A 206 -4.18 -16.44 15.40
CA LYS A 206 -3.73 -16.15 16.78
C LYS A 206 -2.74 -15.00 16.89
N ASP A 207 -1.89 -14.81 15.89
CA ASP A 207 -0.88 -13.75 15.79
C ASP A 207 -1.44 -12.39 15.31
N GLY A 208 -2.74 -12.30 15.03
CA GLY A 208 -3.38 -11.09 14.52
C GLY A 208 -3.43 -10.99 12.99
N THR A 209 -2.89 -11.97 12.25
CA THR A 209 -2.96 -12.01 10.78
C THR A 209 -4.40 -12.22 10.32
N PRO A 210 -4.94 -11.41 9.41
CA PRO A 210 -6.23 -11.71 8.79
C PRO A 210 -6.16 -13.01 7.96
N SER A 211 -7.18 -13.85 8.05
CA SER A 211 -7.33 -15.06 7.25
C SER A 211 -8.43 -14.89 6.22
N LYS A 212 -8.30 -15.62 5.11
CA LYS A 212 -9.33 -15.76 4.07
C LYS A 212 -9.31 -17.21 3.61
N LEU A 213 -10.04 -18.05 4.32
CA LEU A 213 -10.11 -19.49 4.07
C LEU A 213 -11.22 -19.76 3.06
N HIS A 214 -10.86 -20.31 1.91
CA HIS A 214 -11.81 -20.87 0.96
C HIS A 214 -12.05 -22.33 1.34
N VAL A 215 -13.31 -22.71 1.54
CA VAL A 215 -13.71 -24.08 1.86
C VAL A 215 -14.67 -24.57 0.79
N ILE A 216 -14.34 -25.69 0.18
CA ILE A 216 -15.17 -26.38 -0.81
C ILE A 216 -15.92 -27.48 -0.08
N THR A 217 -17.25 -27.42 -0.11
CA THR A 217 -18.14 -28.37 0.57
C THR A 217 -19.02 -29.06 -0.45
N ASP A 218 -19.04 -30.39 -0.43
CA ASP A 218 -19.91 -31.23 -1.26
C ASP A 218 -21.37 -30.83 -1.05
N ALA A 219 -22.08 -30.50 -2.13
CA ALA A 219 -23.41 -29.91 -2.06
C ALA A 219 -24.52 -30.92 -1.69
N ASP A 220 -24.22 -32.21 -1.68
CA ASP A 220 -25.16 -33.27 -1.34
C ASP A 220 -24.96 -33.77 0.09
N SER A 221 -23.71 -34.04 0.45
CA SER A 221 -23.36 -34.63 1.75
C SER A 221 -22.97 -33.60 2.82
N GLY A 222 -22.61 -32.37 2.44
CA GLY A 222 -22.05 -31.39 3.38
C GLY A 222 -20.61 -31.66 3.82
N ARG A 223 -19.96 -32.68 3.25
CA ARG A 223 -18.57 -33.02 3.54
C ARG A 223 -17.62 -31.98 2.93
N LYS A 224 -16.61 -31.55 3.70
CA LYS A 224 -15.51 -30.73 3.17
C LYS A 224 -14.70 -31.54 2.14
N LEU A 225 -14.63 -31.03 0.91
CA LEU A 225 -13.86 -31.61 -0.20
C LEU A 225 -12.44 -31.05 -0.24
N TYR A 226 -12.30 -29.74 0.00
CA TYR A 226 -11.03 -29.05 -0.08
C TYR A 226 -11.07 -27.76 0.74
N GLU A 227 -9.90 -27.26 1.11
CA GLU A 227 -9.75 -25.91 1.64
C GLU A 227 -8.40 -25.32 1.30
N PHE A 228 -8.33 -24.00 1.16
CA PHE A 228 -7.06 -23.30 1.01
C PHE A 228 -7.12 -21.88 1.59
N GLN A 229 -5.98 -21.41 2.09
CA GLN A 229 -5.82 -20.06 2.61
C GLN A 229 -5.42 -19.11 1.48
N ALA A 230 -6.32 -18.18 1.13
CA ALA A 230 -6.08 -17.16 0.11
C ALA A 230 -5.18 -16.02 0.60
N VAL A 231 -5.05 -15.85 1.92
CA VAL A 231 -4.02 -15.01 2.53
C VAL A 231 -2.86 -15.90 2.98
N GLN A 232 -1.72 -15.74 2.33
CA GLN A 232 -0.48 -16.41 2.69
C GLN A 232 0.53 -15.39 3.21
N ASN A 233 1.27 -15.80 4.23
CA ASN A 233 2.23 -14.93 4.91
C ASN A 233 3.63 -15.36 4.50
N GLY A 234 4.34 -14.46 3.84
CA GLY A 234 5.78 -14.56 3.70
C GLY A 234 6.48 -14.25 5.01
N THR A 235 7.68 -14.78 5.16
CA THR A 235 8.61 -14.32 6.18
C THR A 235 9.56 -13.34 5.54
N GLY A 236 9.59 -12.10 6.00
CA GLY A 236 10.50 -11.07 5.52
C GLY A 236 11.61 -10.78 6.53
N THR A 237 12.81 -10.46 6.07
CA THR A 237 13.86 -9.85 6.89
C THR A 237 14.22 -8.48 6.32
N GLY A 238 13.69 -7.43 6.94
CA GLY A 238 14.00 -6.04 6.64
C GLY A 238 15.28 -5.57 7.33
N GLN A 239 15.81 -4.44 6.90
CA GLN A 239 17.01 -3.82 7.47
C GLN A 239 16.71 -3.15 8.81
N HIS A 240 15.58 -2.46 8.89
CA HIS A 240 15.20 -1.71 10.09
C HIS A 240 14.31 -2.53 11.02
N ASN A 241 13.39 -3.32 10.45
CA ASN A 241 12.41 -4.07 11.21
C ASN A 241 12.84 -5.47 11.60
N GLY A 242 13.96 -5.96 11.07
CA GLY A 242 14.41 -7.34 11.23
C GLY A 242 13.41 -8.34 10.64
N LYS A 243 13.28 -9.50 11.30
CA LYS A 243 12.42 -10.59 10.83
C LYS A 243 10.95 -10.30 11.17
N VAL A 244 10.12 -10.17 10.14
CA VAL A 244 8.70 -9.83 10.22
C VAL A 244 7.85 -10.73 9.32
N THR A 245 6.54 -10.68 9.52
CA THR A 245 5.57 -11.30 8.61
C THR A 245 5.14 -10.30 7.55
N VAL A 246 5.13 -10.71 6.29
CA VAL A 246 4.67 -9.88 5.16
C VAL A 246 3.52 -10.55 4.42
N GLY A 247 2.55 -9.76 3.95
CA GLY A 247 1.45 -10.25 3.14
C GLY A 247 1.94 -10.64 1.74
N SER A 248 1.61 -11.85 1.30
CA SER A 248 1.91 -12.30 -0.05
C SER A 248 0.79 -13.15 -0.63
N VAL A 249 0.79 -13.30 -1.94
CA VAL A 249 -0.14 -14.19 -2.66
C VAL A 249 0.63 -15.08 -3.60
N ARG A 250 0.17 -16.32 -3.78
CA ARG A 250 0.75 -17.20 -4.79
C ARG A 250 0.37 -16.71 -6.19
N SER A 251 1.34 -16.70 -7.09
CA SER A 251 1.23 -16.25 -8.48
C SER A 251 2.01 -17.22 -9.37
N GLY A 252 1.31 -18.24 -9.89
CA GLY A 252 1.95 -19.35 -10.58
C GLY A 252 2.81 -20.18 -9.62
N SER A 253 4.07 -20.43 -10.00
CA SER A 253 5.07 -21.11 -9.14
C SER A 253 5.73 -20.19 -8.11
N GLN A 254 5.50 -18.87 -8.20
CA GLN A 254 6.13 -17.85 -7.36
C GLN A 254 5.14 -17.22 -6.37
N TRP A 255 5.67 -16.39 -5.48
CA TRP A 255 4.95 -15.53 -4.55
C TRP A 255 5.08 -14.09 -4.99
N LEU A 256 4.00 -13.33 -4.88
CA LEU A 256 3.95 -11.89 -5.15
C LEU A 256 3.80 -11.15 -3.82
N LEU A 257 4.61 -10.12 -3.59
CA LEU A 257 4.53 -9.26 -2.40
C LEU A 257 3.30 -8.34 -2.47
N LYS A 258 2.15 -8.90 -2.07
CA LYS A 258 0.84 -8.28 -2.08
C LYS A 258 0.08 -8.66 -0.81
N ASP A 259 -0.31 -7.64 -0.05
CA ASP A 259 -1.15 -7.79 1.12
C ASP A 259 -2.63 -7.68 0.72
N SER A 260 -3.27 -8.84 0.51
CA SER A 260 -4.71 -8.89 0.20
C SER A 260 -5.59 -8.68 1.44
N ALA A 261 -5.03 -8.76 2.65
CA ALA A 261 -5.75 -8.56 3.89
C ALA A 261 -5.94 -7.07 4.23
N ARG A 262 -5.09 -6.19 3.70
CA ARG A 262 -5.06 -4.75 3.97
C ARG A 262 -5.29 -3.95 2.70
N GLY A 263 -6.47 -4.09 2.10
CA GLY A 263 -6.90 -3.29 0.95
C GLY A 263 -6.12 -3.54 -0.35
N GLY A 264 -5.32 -4.61 -0.42
CA GLY A 264 -4.58 -5.00 -1.61
C GLY A 264 -3.23 -4.29 -1.79
N HIS A 265 -2.60 -3.82 -0.71
CA HIS A 265 -1.30 -3.12 -0.77
C HIS A 265 -0.25 -3.94 -1.52
N ARG A 266 0.61 -3.26 -2.28
CA ARG A 266 1.71 -3.85 -3.05
C ARG A 266 2.96 -3.00 -2.92
N THR A 267 4.11 -3.66 -2.99
CA THR A 267 5.41 -2.99 -3.03
C THR A 267 6.08 -3.23 -4.38
N TYR A 268 6.64 -2.17 -4.95
CA TYR A 268 7.27 -2.16 -6.27
C TYR A 268 8.74 -1.74 -6.19
N ASN A 269 9.55 -2.28 -7.08
CA ASN A 269 10.94 -1.93 -7.27
C ASN A 269 11.08 -0.95 -8.44
N LEU A 270 11.59 0.25 -8.18
CA LEU A 270 11.90 1.24 -9.22
C LEU A 270 13.28 1.05 -9.84
N LYS A 271 14.10 0.16 -9.30
CA LYS A 271 15.44 -0.21 -9.81
C LYS A 271 16.33 1.01 -10.06
N HIS A 272 16.33 1.93 -9.10
CA HIS A 272 17.07 3.19 -9.14
C HIS A 272 16.68 4.15 -10.27
N SER A 273 15.46 4.01 -10.82
CA SER A 273 14.92 4.96 -11.79
C SER A 273 14.56 6.28 -11.11
N TRP A 274 14.94 7.40 -11.73
CA TRP A 274 14.52 8.77 -11.38
C TRP A 274 13.16 9.18 -11.98
N ASP A 275 12.37 8.21 -12.43
CA ASP A 275 11.13 8.48 -13.15
C ASP A 275 9.94 8.30 -12.20
N GLU A 276 9.48 9.43 -11.67
CA GLU A 276 8.38 9.49 -10.69
C GLU A 276 7.04 9.04 -11.28
N THR A 277 6.89 9.01 -12.60
CA THR A 277 5.66 8.53 -13.26
C THR A 277 5.58 7.01 -13.30
N LYS A 278 6.70 6.31 -13.10
CA LYS A 278 6.72 4.85 -13.10
C LYS A 278 6.17 4.30 -11.79
N LYS A 279 5.40 3.22 -11.95
CA LYS A 279 5.00 2.37 -10.82
C LYS A 279 6.10 1.45 -10.33
N GLY A 280 6.99 1.01 -11.24
CA GLY A 280 8.04 0.01 -10.96
C GLY A 280 7.59 -1.43 -11.19
N SER A 281 8.53 -2.38 -11.09
CA SER A 281 8.26 -3.81 -11.24
C SER A 281 7.86 -4.44 -9.91
N ALA A 282 6.89 -5.35 -9.92
CA ALA A 282 6.48 -6.06 -8.71
C ALA A 282 7.59 -7.00 -8.17
N PHE A 283 7.61 -7.21 -6.86
CA PHE A 283 8.50 -8.18 -6.24
C PHE A 283 7.89 -9.59 -6.27
N TYR A 284 8.66 -10.52 -6.83
CA TYR A 284 8.37 -11.95 -6.80
C TYR A 284 9.42 -12.70 -5.99
N ASP A 285 9.02 -13.82 -5.42
CA ASP A 285 9.89 -14.70 -4.65
C ASP A 285 9.52 -16.17 -4.86
N ALA A 286 10.48 -17.10 -4.79
CA ALA A 286 10.24 -18.51 -5.10
C ALA A 286 9.67 -19.29 -3.90
N ASP A 287 10.09 -18.97 -2.68
CA ASP A 287 9.84 -19.77 -1.48
C ASP A 287 9.08 -19.02 -0.38
N ASN A 288 8.75 -17.75 -0.61
CA ASN A 288 8.05 -16.84 0.29
C ASN A 288 8.93 -16.36 1.47
N VAL A 289 10.25 -16.39 1.31
CA VAL A 289 11.23 -15.86 2.25
C VAL A 289 11.90 -14.62 1.64
N TRP A 290 11.49 -13.44 2.10
CA TRP A 290 11.81 -12.15 1.48
C TRP A 290 12.97 -11.45 2.18
N GLY A 291 13.99 -11.04 1.43
CA GLY A 291 15.07 -10.22 1.96
C GLY A 291 15.95 -10.92 3.01
N ASN A 292 17.05 -10.27 3.38
CA ASN A 292 18.02 -10.82 4.34
C ASN A 292 18.54 -9.80 5.35
N GLY A 293 17.87 -8.65 5.47
CA GLY A 293 18.27 -7.56 6.35
C GLY A 293 19.47 -6.74 5.86
N LYS A 294 19.98 -6.99 4.65
CA LYS A 294 21.08 -6.23 4.06
C LYS A 294 20.60 -5.42 2.84
N PRO A 295 21.09 -4.19 2.66
CA PRO A 295 20.72 -3.32 1.53
C PRO A 295 21.18 -3.87 0.17
N THR A 296 22.08 -4.87 0.16
CA THR A 296 22.53 -5.56 -1.06
C THR A 296 21.42 -6.41 -1.73
N ILE A 297 20.33 -6.68 -1.03
CA ILE A 297 19.16 -7.40 -1.56
C ILE A 297 17.98 -6.44 -1.63
N ALA A 298 17.48 -6.18 -2.84
CA ALA A 298 16.37 -5.24 -3.06
C ALA A 298 15.11 -5.57 -2.25
N GLN A 299 14.82 -6.85 -2.04
CA GLN A 299 13.67 -7.27 -1.21
C GLN A 299 13.78 -6.77 0.24
N THR A 300 14.96 -6.47 0.77
CA THR A 300 15.14 -5.99 2.14
C THR A 300 14.40 -4.67 2.38
N ALA A 301 14.58 -3.66 1.52
CA ALA A 301 13.84 -2.40 1.60
C ALA A 301 12.35 -2.62 1.35
N ALA A 302 12.02 -3.54 0.42
CA ALA A 302 10.64 -3.87 0.11
C ALA A 302 9.89 -4.46 1.31
N VAL A 303 10.55 -5.32 2.11
CA VAL A 303 10.00 -5.91 3.33
C VAL A 303 9.69 -4.82 4.35
N ASP A 304 10.63 -3.91 4.60
CA ASP A 304 10.45 -2.80 5.54
C ASP A 304 9.27 -1.90 5.12
N ALA A 305 9.24 -1.45 3.87
CA ALA A 305 8.15 -0.61 3.34
C ALA A 305 6.79 -1.33 3.36
N HIS A 306 6.76 -2.63 3.06
CA HIS A 306 5.52 -3.43 3.05
C HIS A 306 4.99 -3.65 4.47
N TYR A 307 5.90 -3.93 5.41
CA TYR A 307 5.55 -4.09 6.82
C TYR A 307 5.10 -2.78 7.45
N GLY A 308 5.77 -1.66 7.18
CA GLY A 308 5.38 -0.34 7.65
C GLY A 308 3.98 0.09 7.17
N ALA A 309 3.67 -0.15 5.89
CA ALA A 309 2.32 0.07 5.36
C ALA A 309 1.26 -0.81 6.04
N ALA A 310 1.60 -2.09 6.31
CA ALA A 310 0.71 -3.00 7.02
C ALA A 310 0.44 -2.58 8.47
N MET A 311 1.48 -2.16 9.21
CA MET A 311 1.34 -1.67 10.58
C MET A 311 0.55 -0.37 10.65
N THR A 312 0.79 0.56 9.71
CA THR A 312 0.03 1.81 9.65
C THR A 312 -1.45 1.57 9.34
N TRP A 313 -1.75 0.68 8.39
CA TRP A 313 -3.12 0.29 8.10
C TRP A 313 -3.83 -0.28 9.33
N ASP A 314 -3.16 -1.19 10.03
CA ASP A 314 -3.71 -1.82 11.22
C ASP A 314 -3.90 -0.82 12.36
N TYR A 315 -2.97 0.14 12.54
CA TYR A 315 -3.10 1.24 13.48
C TYR A 315 -4.32 2.10 13.16
N TYR A 316 -4.47 2.56 11.91
CA TYR A 316 -5.64 3.33 11.49
C TYR A 316 -6.94 2.57 11.75
N LYS A 317 -6.99 1.28 11.41
CA LYS A 317 -8.21 0.48 11.57
C LYS A 317 -8.54 0.19 13.03
N LYS A 318 -7.57 -0.31 13.81
CA LYS A 318 -7.81 -0.83 15.16
C LYS A 318 -7.77 0.28 16.21
N VAL A 319 -6.87 1.24 16.05
CA VAL A 319 -6.77 2.38 16.97
C VAL A 319 -7.73 3.46 16.53
N LEU A 320 -7.65 3.98 15.30
CA LEU A 320 -8.43 5.16 14.88
C LEU A 320 -9.84 4.85 14.35
N GLY A 321 -10.15 3.59 14.04
CA GLY A 321 -11.43 3.19 13.44
C GLY A 321 -11.55 3.52 11.95
N ARG A 322 -10.45 3.77 11.26
CA ARG A 322 -10.41 4.17 9.84
C ARG A 322 -9.95 3.02 8.95
N ASN A 323 -10.76 2.65 7.96
CA ASN A 323 -10.45 1.55 7.03
C ASN A 323 -9.59 2.04 5.86
N GLY A 324 -8.27 2.15 6.07
CA GLY A 324 -7.32 2.67 5.09
C GLY A 324 -7.28 4.21 5.00
N ILE A 325 -6.38 4.76 4.18
CA ILE A 325 -6.14 6.21 4.06
C ILE A 325 -7.41 6.99 3.74
N LYS A 326 -8.24 6.51 2.79
CA LYS A 326 -9.50 7.16 2.39
C LYS A 326 -10.73 6.67 3.19
N GLY A 327 -10.55 5.75 4.13
CA GLY A 327 -11.65 5.13 4.87
C GLY A 327 -12.53 4.18 4.05
N ASN A 328 -12.13 3.87 2.81
CA ASN A 328 -12.91 3.11 1.83
C ASN A 328 -12.42 1.66 1.63
N GLY A 329 -11.49 1.19 2.47
CA GLY A 329 -10.96 -0.17 2.38
C GLY A 329 -10.00 -0.42 1.20
N LYS A 330 -9.53 0.61 0.51
CA LYS A 330 -8.50 0.50 -0.54
C LYS A 330 -7.14 0.99 -0.03
N ALA A 331 -6.09 0.24 -0.34
CA ALA A 331 -4.72 0.62 0.02
C ALA A 331 -4.03 1.49 -1.05
N ALA A 332 -3.10 2.32 -0.59
CA ALA A 332 -2.02 2.84 -1.40
C ALA A 332 -1.03 1.72 -1.76
N TYR A 333 -0.01 2.02 -2.54
CA TYR A 333 1.12 1.12 -2.79
C TYR A 333 2.45 1.80 -2.43
N SER A 334 3.49 0.99 -2.25
CA SER A 334 4.85 1.46 -1.94
C SER A 334 5.77 1.26 -3.14
N ARG A 335 6.70 2.19 -3.35
CA ARG A 335 7.79 2.10 -4.34
C ARG A 335 9.13 2.24 -3.61
N VAL A 336 10.02 1.27 -3.75
CA VAL A 336 11.37 1.32 -3.18
C VAL A 336 12.42 1.40 -4.29
N HIS A 337 13.64 1.79 -3.93
CA HIS A 337 14.76 2.00 -4.85
C HIS A 337 14.46 3.10 -5.88
N PHE A 338 13.88 4.21 -5.42
CA PHE A 338 13.75 5.41 -6.25
C PHE A 338 15.08 6.17 -6.30
N GLY A 339 15.52 6.50 -7.53
CA GLY A 339 16.80 7.16 -7.75
C GLY A 339 18.03 6.36 -7.29
N ASP A 340 19.20 6.97 -7.45
CA ASP A 340 20.48 6.43 -7.00
C ASP A 340 21.05 7.32 -5.89
N ALA A 341 21.34 6.73 -4.73
CA ALA A 341 21.70 7.42 -3.50
C ALA A 341 20.72 8.55 -3.11
N TYR A 342 19.42 8.36 -3.39
CA TYR A 342 18.41 9.36 -3.07
C TYR A 342 18.13 9.39 -1.57
N GLU A 343 18.37 10.54 -0.95
CA GLU A 343 18.28 10.76 0.50
C GLU A 343 16.91 11.34 0.90
N ASN A 344 15.83 10.85 0.29
CA ASN A 344 14.49 11.25 0.70
C ASN A 344 13.44 10.14 0.49
N ALA A 345 12.31 10.30 1.17
CA ALA A 345 11.07 9.56 0.96
C ALA A 345 9.94 10.58 0.76
N PHE A 346 8.87 10.17 0.08
CA PHE A 346 7.72 11.05 -0.13
C PHE A 346 6.43 10.29 -0.43
N TRP A 347 5.32 10.93 -0.09
CA TRP A 347 3.98 10.64 -0.56
C TRP A 347 3.65 11.42 -1.83
N ASP A 348 2.92 10.77 -2.74
CA ASP A 348 2.41 11.38 -3.96
C ASP A 348 0.92 11.05 -4.12
N ASP A 349 0.10 12.11 -4.18
CA ASP A 349 -1.36 12.04 -4.31
C ASP A 349 -1.82 11.58 -5.70
N ASP A 350 -1.06 11.89 -6.75
CA ASP A 350 -1.42 11.58 -8.14
C ASP A 350 -1.37 10.06 -8.37
N CYS A 351 -0.30 9.43 -7.88
CA CYS A 351 -0.18 7.97 -7.90
C CYS A 351 -0.88 7.29 -6.72
N PHE A 352 -1.22 8.05 -5.67
CA PHE A 352 -1.71 7.54 -4.38
C PHE A 352 -0.73 6.52 -3.77
N CYS A 353 0.53 6.91 -3.63
CA CYS A 353 1.62 5.99 -3.29
C CYS A 353 2.75 6.62 -2.47
N MET A 354 3.43 5.78 -1.67
CA MET A 354 4.66 6.15 -0.96
C MET A 354 5.88 5.74 -1.80
N THR A 355 6.94 6.54 -1.74
CA THR A 355 8.16 6.35 -2.52
C THR A 355 9.38 6.55 -1.64
N TYR A 356 10.34 5.63 -1.72
CA TYR A 356 11.49 5.59 -0.83
C TYR A 356 12.79 5.50 -1.63
N GLY A 357 13.72 6.42 -1.34
CA GLY A 357 15.12 6.32 -1.74
C GLY A 357 15.92 5.37 -0.86
N ASP A 358 17.15 5.08 -1.30
CA ASP A 358 18.05 4.15 -0.62
C ASP A 358 19.07 4.83 0.33
N GLY A 359 18.99 6.15 0.46
CA GLY A 359 19.88 6.95 1.30
C GLY A 359 21.30 7.06 0.73
N ALA A 360 22.18 7.76 1.45
CA ALA A 360 23.55 8.00 1.02
C ALA A 360 24.28 6.69 0.68
N GLY A 361 24.76 6.58 -0.55
CA GLY A 361 25.46 5.39 -1.06
C GLY A 361 24.60 4.12 -1.11
N ASN A 362 23.27 4.22 -1.11
CA ASN A 362 22.30 3.12 -1.13
C ASN A 362 22.43 2.15 0.05
N LYS A 363 22.87 2.64 1.22
CA LYS A 363 23.18 1.78 2.39
C LYS A 363 22.04 1.68 3.38
N LYS A 364 21.12 2.63 3.39
CA LYS A 364 20.11 2.82 4.43
C LYS A 364 18.82 3.29 3.78
N PRO A 365 18.04 2.39 3.17
CA PRO A 365 16.78 2.75 2.55
C PRO A 365 15.84 3.41 3.54
N LEU A 366 15.18 4.48 3.13
CA LEU A 366 14.36 5.32 4.02
C LEU A 366 13.00 4.66 4.28
N THR A 367 13.01 3.48 4.90
CA THR A 367 11.85 2.58 5.03
C THR A 367 11.58 2.15 6.48
N SER A 368 12.12 2.87 7.47
CA SER A 368 11.83 2.61 8.90
C SER A 368 10.33 2.74 9.20
N LEU A 369 9.88 2.22 10.35
CA LEU A 369 8.45 2.16 10.66
C LEU A 369 7.81 3.54 10.72
N ASP A 370 8.47 4.47 11.41
CA ASP A 370 8.04 5.84 11.55
C ASP A 370 8.02 6.57 10.20
N VAL A 371 9.04 6.40 9.35
CA VAL A 371 9.10 6.99 8.00
C VAL A 371 7.98 6.43 7.12
N ALA A 372 7.78 5.11 7.10
CA ALA A 372 6.66 4.50 6.36
C ALA A 372 5.29 4.98 6.89
N GLY A 373 5.15 5.14 8.21
CA GLY A 373 3.96 5.70 8.83
C GLY A 373 3.76 7.18 8.54
N HIS A 374 4.85 7.95 8.46
CA HIS A 374 4.90 9.37 8.10
C HIS A 374 4.42 9.56 6.66
N GLU A 375 5.00 8.85 5.69
CA GLU A 375 4.59 8.97 4.28
C GLU A 375 3.11 8.60 4.09
N MET A 376 2.66 7.52 4.74
CA MET A 376 1.26 7.12 4.62
C MET A 376 0.30 8.12 5.31
N SER A 377 0.80 8.91 6.26
CA SER A 377 0.05 9.94 6.99
C SER A 377 -0.07 11.26 6.24
N HIS A 378 0.82 11.57 5.30
CA HIS A 378 0.54 12.60 4.29
C HIS A 378 -0.72 12.26 3.48
N GLY A 379 -0.86 11.01 3.06
CA GLY A 379 -2.07 10.53 2.41
C GLY A 379 -3.32 10.68 3.28
N LEU A 380 -3.20 10.43 4.60
CA LEU A 380 -4.30 10.67 5.54
C LEU A 380 -4.68 12.16 5.59
N THR A 381 -3.69 13.04 5.68
CA THR A 381 -3.89 14.49 5.67
C THR A 381 -4.59 14.93 4.38
N SER A 382 -4.09 14.51 3.22
CA SER A 382 -4.69 14.80 1.91
C SER A 382 -6.14 14.32 1.81
N ALA A 383 -6.43 13.10 2.27
CA ALA A 383 -7.78 12.54 2.25
C ALA A 383 -8.75 13.13 3.29
N THR A 384 -8.31 14.09 4.13
CA THR A 384 -9.11 14.65 5.23
C THR A 384 -9.03 16.17 5.29
N ALA A 385 -8.14 16.74 6.10
CA ALA A 385 -8.00 18.20 6.27
C ALA A 385 -7.47 18.89 5.02
N ASN A 386 -6.73 18.15 4.19
CA ASN A 386 -6.01 18.62 3.01
C ASN A 386 -5.13 19.85 3.31
N LEU A 387 -4.35 19.77 4.40
CA LEU A 387 -3.46 20.86 4.83
C LEU A 387 -2.49 21.21 3.70
N GLU A 388 -2.53 22.46 3.28
CA GLU A 388 -1.61 22.97 2.25
C GLU A 388 -0.16 22.78 2.72
N TYR A 389 0.71 22.31 1.83
CA TYR A 389 2.13 22.13 2.12
C TYR A 389 2.90 23.46 2.03
N SER A 390 2.42 24.46 2.76
CA SER A 390 2.82 25.85 2.70
C SER A 390 2.44 26.56 4.00
N GLY A 391 3.23 27.56 4.40
CA GLY A 391 2.91 28.32 5.59
C GLY A 391 2.92 27.47 6.87
N GLU A 392 2.14 27.89 7.85
CA GLU A 392 1.91 27.09 9.06
C GLU A 392 1.08 25.82 8.79
N SER A 393 0.28 25.78 7.72
CA SER A 393 -0.41 24.56 7.29
C SER A 393 0.59 23.46 6.91
N GLY A 394 1.70 23.83 6.26
CA GLY A 394 2.76 22.91 5.88
C GLY A 394 3.44 22.30 7.10
N GLY A 395 3.79 23.13 8.09
CA GLY A 395 4.32 22.64 9.36
C GLY A 395 3.36 21.70 10.09
N LEU A 396 2.05 21.96 10.05
CA LEU A 396 1.04 21.06 10.60
C LEU A 396 0.86 19.78 9.78
N ASN A 397 1.09 19.82 8.46
CA ASN A 397 1.07 18.64 7.60
C ASN A 397 2.22 17.70 7.98
N GLU A 398 3.45 18.23 8.02
CA GLU A 398 4.65 17.54 8.48
C GLU A 398 4.50 16.97 9.90
N ALA A 399 4.05 17.79 10.85
CA ALA A 399 3.88 17.34 12.22
C ALA A 399 2.79 16.26 12.34
N THR A 400 1.74 16.32 11.51
CA THR A 400 0.73 15.25 11.49
C THR A 400 1.34 13.93 11.05
N SER A 401 2.24 13.96 10.07
CA SER A 401 2.95 12.79 9.60
C SER A 401 3.91 12.23 10.66
N ASP A 402 4.68 13.08 11.35
CA ASP A 402 5.52 12.68 12.48
C ASP A 402 4.70 12.08 13.63
N ILE A 403 3.61 12.73 14.04
CA ILE A 403 2.73 12.27 15.13
C ILE A 403 2.20 10.86 14.87
N PHE A 404 1.72 10.59 13.65
CA PHE A 404 1.19 9.27 13.32
C PHE A 404 2.27 8.26 12.97
N GLY A 405 3.42 8.66 12.41
CA GLY A 405 4.61 7.81 12.28
C GLY A 405 5.05 7.26 13.63
N THR A 406 5.26 8.14 14.60
CA THR A 406 5.55 7.78 16.00
C THR A 406 4.47 6.87 16.61
N ALA A 407 3.18 7.19 16.40
CA ALA A 407 2.09 6.37 16.91
C ALA A 407 2.11 4.94 16.33
N VAL A 408 2.48 4.79 15.06
CA VAL A 408 2.62 3.50 14.39
C VAL A 408 3.77 2.68 14.97
N GLU A 409 4.90 3.31 15.25
CA GLU A 409 6.06 2.64 15.86
C GLU A 409 5.70 2.08 17.25
N PHE A 410 5.04 2.90 18.09
CA PHE A 410 4.50 2.44 19.37
C PHE A 410 3.46 1.32 19.23
N TYR A 411 2.62 1.38 18.18
CA TYR A 411 1.61 0.37 17.92
C TYR A 411 2.21 -0.96 17.44
N ALA A 412 3.23 -0.91 16.60
CA ALA A 412 3.89 -2.08 16.03
C ALA A 412 4.56 -2.94 17.10
N LYS A 413 5.07 -2.30 18.17
CA LYS A 413 5.81 -2.98 19.26
C LYS A 413 6.95 -3.85 18.71
N ASN A 414 7.60 -3.38 17.65
CA ASN A 414 8.71 -4.09 17.06
C ASN A 414 9.93 -3.98 18.00
N ALA A 415 10.54 -5.11 18.37
CA ALA A 415 11.71 -5.11 19.23
C ALA A 415 12.97 -4.53 18.55
N LYS A 416 13.02 -4.51 17.21
CA LYS A 416 14.10 -3.88 16.44
C LYS A 416 13.94 -2.37 16.30
N ASP A 417 12.72 -1.91 16.44
CA ASP A 417 12.36 -0.51 16.32
C ASP A 417 11.32 -0.15 17.38
N PRO A 418 11.73 -0.06 18.66
CA PRO A 418 10.81 0.13 19.76
C PRO A 418 10.31 1.57 19.80
N GLY A 419 8.97 1.73 19.85
CA GLY A 419 8.31 3.02 19.93
C GLY A 419 9.00 4.05 20.82
N ASP A 420 9.37 5.16 20.19
CA ASP A 420 9.96 6.33 20.83
C ASP A 420 9.44 7.66 20.19
N TYR A 421 10.03 8.80 20.53
CA TYR A 421 9.64 10.15 20.08
C TYR A 421 10.76 10.84 19.26
N LEU A 422 11.63 10.03 18.67
CA LEU A 422 12.59 10.40 17.66
C LEU A 422 11.96 10.13 16.29
N ILE A 423 12.46 10.80 15.25
CA ILE A 423 12.03 10.58 13.88
C ILE A 423 13.27 10.27 13.03
N GLY A 424 13.24 9.20 12.26
CA GLY A 424 14.26 8.81 11.30
C GLY A 424 15.57 8.32 11.93
N GLU A 425 15.55 7.83 13.17
CA GLU A 425 16.74 7.37 13.89
C GLU A 425 17.29 6.04 13.35
N LYS A 426 16.45 5.20 12.73
CA LYS A 426 16.91 3.96 12.06
C LYS A 426 17.55 4.20 10.70
N ILE A 427 17.07 5.20 9.96
CA ILE A 427 17.55 5.49 8.60
C ILE A 427 18.93 6.15 8.61
N ASP A 428 19.34 6.78 9.73
CA ASP A 428 20.69 7.33 9.92
C ASP A 428 21.11 8.24 8.77
N ILE A 429 20.21 9.16 8.38
CA ILE A 429 20.40 10.05 7.23
C ILE A 429 21.58 11.02 7.45
N ASN A 430 21.85 11.39 8.71
CA ASN A 430 22.99 12.22 9.07
C ASN A 430 24.32 11.45 9.08
N GLY A 431 24.27 10.11 9.10
CA GLY A 431 25.45 9.22 9.13
C GLY A 431 26.21 9.21 10.45
N ASP A 432 25.67 9.82 11.50
CA ASP A 432 26.27 9.92 12.84
C ASP A 432 25.45 9.21 13.93
N GLY A 433 24.39 8.50 13.54
CA GLY A 433 23.47 7.81 14.43
C GLY A 433 22.47 8.71 15.15
N THR A 434 22.43 10.01 14.85
CA THR A 434 21.40 10.90 15.38
C THR A 434 20.10 10.80 14.58
N PRO A 435 18.94 10.98 15.23
CA PRO A 435 17.67 11.08 14.53
C PRO A 435 17.59 12.33 13.66
N LEU A 436 16.71 12.29 12.66
CA LEU A 436 16.39 13.43 11.81
C LEU A 436 15.66 14.53 12.58
N ARG A 437 14.70 14.17 13.45
CA ARG A 437 13.96 15.14 14.29
C ARG A 437 13.70 14.61 15.70
N TYR A 438 13.38 15.53 16.61
CA TYR A 438 13.02 15.25 18.00
C TYR A 438 11.65 15.83 18.31
N MET A 439 10.74 15.05 18.91
CA MET A 439 9.44 15.61 19.33
C MET A 439 9.49 16.25 20.73
N ASP A 440 10.43 15.88 21.61
CA ASP A 440 10.46 16.39 23.00
C ASP A 440 11.05 17.80 23.14
N LYS A 441 12.05 18.10 22.30
CA LYS A 441 12.70 19.40 22.17
C LYS A 441 13.26 19.50 20.74
N PRO A 442 12.43 19.90 19.76
CA PRO A 442 12.78 19.94 18.34
C PRO A 442 14.14 20.55 18.02
N SER A 443 14.51 21.65 18.67
CA SER A 443 15.77 22.37 18.44
C SER A 443 17.05 21.56 18.68
N LYS A 444 16.95 20.34 19.21
CA LYS A 444 18.08 19.40 19.33
C LYS A 444 18.66 18.98 17.97
N ASP A 445 17.90 19.07 16.89
CA ASP A 445 18.40 18.86 15.52
C ASP A 445 19.11 20.12 14.95
N GLY A 446 19.09 21.24 15.67
CA GLY A 446 19.72 22.50 15.28
C GLY A 446 18.90 23.37 14.31
N LEU A 447 17.73 22.91 13.84
CA LEU A 447 16.93 23.57 12.80
C LEU A 447 15.47 23.79 13.22
N SER A 448 14.86 22.81 13.88
CA SER A 448 13.44 22.78 14.18
C SER A 448 13.05 23.71 15.32
N TYR A 449 11.80 24.19 15.26
CA TYR A 449 11.26 25.15 16.20
C TYR A 449 10.63 24.49 17.43
N ASP A 450 11.15 24.76 18.62
CA ASP A 450 10.52 24.33 19.89
C ASP A 450 9.19 25.04 20.15
N TYR A 451 9.05 26.29 19.70
CA TYR A 451 7.98 27.20 20.10
C TYR A 451 7.53 28.08 18.94
N TRP A 452 6.23 28.37 18.89
CA TRP A 452 5.66 29.29 17.93
C TRP A 452 6.19 30.72 18.13
N LYS A 453 6.46 31.40 17.01
CA LYS A 453 6.81 32.82 16.92
C LYS A 453 6.15 33.42 15.69
N SER A 454 5.95 34.73 15.70
CA SER A 454 5.45 35.45 14.53
C SER A 454 6.36 35.23 13.32
N GLY A 455 5.75 34.98 12.16
CA GLY A 455 6.47 34.75 10.90
C GLY A 455 7.06 33.36 10.73
N VAL A 456 6.83 32.42 11.66
CA VAL A 456 7.39 31.06 11.56
C VAL A 456 6.94 30.33 10.31
N GLY A 457 5.71 30.58 9.81
CA GLY A 457 5.23 29.99 8.56
C GLY A 457 5.98 30.42 7.29
N ASN A 458 6.94 31.34 7.37
CA ASN A 458 7.79 31.68 6.21
C ASN A 458 8.99 30.74 6.05
N ASP A 459 9.25 29.90 7.06
CA ASP A 459 10.35 28.93 7.05
C ASP A 459 9.88 27.56 6.54
N ASP A 460 10.83 26.64 6.39
CA ASP A 460 10.59 25.29 5.88
C ASP A 460 9.59 24.51 6.76
N PRO A 461 8.53 23.91 6.17
CA PRO A 461 7.59 23.03 6.87
C PRO A 461 8.24 22.01 7.81
N HIS A 462 9.36 21.40 7.41
CA HIS A 462 10.04 20.37 8.20
C HIS A 462 10.63 20.92 9.51
N PHE A 463 10.95 22.22 9.57
CA PHE A 463 11.45 22.87 10.80
C PHE A 463 10.31 23.43 11.62
N THR A 464 9.30 23.99 10.95
CA THR A 464 8.14 24.58 11.63
C THR A 464 7.25 23.52 12.27
N SER A 465 7.26 22.28 11.76
CA SER A 465 6.57 21.11 12.33
C SER A 465 6.95 20.82 13.78
N GLY A 466 8.18 21.18 14.18
CA GLY A 466 8.68 21.07 15.55
C GLY A 466 7.69 21.60 16.59
N ILE A 467 6.94 22.65 16.29
CA ILE A 467 5.97 23.26 17.21
C ILE A 467 4.83 22.28 17.54
N ALA A 468 4.26 21.61 16.53
CA ALA A 468 3.19 20.64 16.74
C ALA A 468 3.74 19.30 17.26
N ASN A 469 4.95 18.90 16.87
CA ASN A 469 5.64 17.74 17.45
C ASN A 469 5.84 17.92 18.97
N HIS A 470 6.32 19.10 19.37
CA HIS A 470 6.52 19.45 20.77
C HIS A 470 5.20 19.57 21.54
N PHE A 471 4.17 20.16 20.94
CA PHE A 471 2.81 20.14 21.49
C PHE A 471 2.34 18.70 21.76
N PHE A 472 2.51 17.80 20.79
CA PHE A 472 2.03 16.43 20.90
C PHE A 472 2.80 15.64 21.97
N TYR A 473 4.12 15.83 22.07
CA TYR A 473 4.92 15.26 23.14
C TYR A 473 4.43 15.76 24.51
N LEU A 474 4.28 17.07 24.69
CA LEU A 474 3.80 17.67 25.95
C LEU A 474 2.41 17.16 26.33
N LEU A 475 1.50 17.08 25.36
CA LEU A 475 0.15 16.53 25.58
C LEU A 475 0.20 15.06 25.98
N SER A 476 1.03 14.26 25.33
CA SER A 476 1.12 12.82 25.56
C SER A 476 1.83 12.48 26.87
N GLU A 477 3.00 13.05 27.10
CA GLU A 477 3.97 12.59 28.09
C GLU A 477 4.18 13.57 29.24
N GLY A 478 3.86 14.86 29.03
CA GLY A 478 4.09 15.95 29.95
C GLY A 478 5.46 16.62 29.77
N SER A 479 5.65 17.75 30.45
CA SER A 479 6.93 18.46 30.49
C SER A 479 7.91 17.82 31.48
N GLY A 480 9.21 18.06 31.27
CA GLY A 480 10.28 17.63 32.16
C GLY A 480 10.92 16.31 31.75
N ARG A 481 11.69 15.72 32.68
CA ARG A 481 12.51 14.53 32.40
C ARG A 481 11.68 13.25 32.44
N LYS A 482 11.81 12.41 31.41
CA LYS A 482 11.16 11.09 31.32
C LYS A 482 12.00 10.09 30.54
N VAL A 483 11.83 8.80 30.81
CA VAL A 483 12.42 7.71 30.03
C VAL A 483 11.29 6.92 29.38
N ILE A 484 11.30 6.82 28.06
CA ILE A 484 10.28 6.13 27.25
C ILE A 484 11.03 5.39 26.14
N GLY A 485 10.69 4.12 25.88
CA GLY A 485 11.35 3.34 24.83
C GLY A 485 12.86 3.12 25.04
N GLY A 486 13.40 3.41 26.23
CA GLY A 486 14.83 3.42 26.50
C GLY A 486 15.53 4.75 26.19
N VAL A 487 14.81 5.73 25.64
CA VAL A 487 15.31 7.08 25.35
C VAL A 487 15.01 8.02 26.52
N THR A 488 16.00 8.84 26.90
CA THR A 488 15.82 9.89 27.90
C THR A 488 15.42 11.20 27.23
N TYR A 489 14.27 11.71 27.64
CA TYR A 489 13.71 12.98 27.19
C TYR A 489 13.76 14.03 28.29
N ASN A 490 13.81 15.30 27.91
CA ASN A 490 13.68 16.42 28.84
C ASN A 490 13.00 17.60 28.14
N SER A 491 11.67 17.61 28.16
CA SER A 491 10.84 18.53 27.37
C SER A 491 10.55 19.83 28.13
N PRO A 492 11.05 20.99 27.66
CA PRO A 492 10.80 22.28 28.28
C PRO A 492 9.45 22.88 27.84
N THR A 493 9.00 23.95 28.51
CA THR A 493 7.92 24.80 28.02
C THR A 493 8.39 26.24 27.92
N LYS A 494 7.80 27.02 27.00
CA LYS A 494 8.27 28.38 26.69
C LYS A 494 8.30 29.30 27.91
N ASP A 495 7.32 29.17 28.80
CA ASP A 495 7.12 30.01 29.97
C ASP A 495 7.42 29.28 31.30
N GLY A 496 8.00 28.08 31.23
CA GLY A 496 8.32 27.28 32.42
C GLY A 496 7.10 26.61 33.08
N ARG A 497 5.91 26.67 32.49
CA ARG A 497 4.74 25.96 33.04
C ARG A 497 4.94 24.45 33.03
N THR A 498 4.43 23.78 34.05
CA THR A 498 4.37 22.31 34.06
C THR A 498 3.16 21.82 33.26
N VAL A 499 3.38 20.94 32.29
CA VAL A 499 2.32 20.24 31.56
C VAL A 499 2.24 18.81 32.06
N LYS A 500 1.05 18.40 32.51
CA LYS A 500 0.75 17.00 32.86
C LYS A 500 0.20 16.28 31.63
N GLY A 501 0.92 15.27 31.15
CA GLY A 501 0.49 14.47 30.00
C GLY A 501 -0.78 13.67 30.28
N ILE A 502 -1.58 13.45 29.23
CA ILE A 502 -2.84 12.66 29.28
C ILE A 502 -2.67 11.23 28.76
N GLY A 503 -1.44 10.88 28.35
CA GLY A 503 -1.12 9.62 27.71
C GLY A 503 -1.37 9.67 26.20
N ARG A 504 -0.43 9.07 25.46
CA ARG A 504 -0.42 9.01 24.00
C ARG A 504 -1.74 8.53 23.37
N ALA A 505 -2.36 7.47 23.91
CA ALA A 505 -3.61 6.94 23.37
C ALA A 505 -4.76 7.98 23.32
N LYS A 506 -4.81 8.92 24.27
CA LYS A 506 -5.79 10.03 24.23
C LYS A 506 -5.34 11.15 23.31
N ALA A 507 -4.05 11.48 23.33
CA ALA A 507 -3.47 12.52 22.47
C ALA A 507 -3.67 12.21 20.97
N GLU A 508 -3.38 10.97 20.55
CA GLU A 508 -3.60 10.50 19.16
C GLU A 508 -5.07 10.65 18.73
N LYS A 509 -6.01 10.32 19.63
CA LYS A 509 -7.45 10.45 19.37
C LYS A 509 -7.90 11.89 19.23
N ILE A 510 -7.35 12.79 20.04
CA ILE A 510 -7.62 14.23 19.95
C ILE A 510 -7.06 14.78 18.63
N TRP A 511 -5.81 14.45 18.28
CA TRP A 511 -5.20 14.92 17.04
C TRP A 511 -5.96 14.42 15.81
N TYR A 512 -6.27 13.12 15.75
CA TYR A 512 -7.05 12.53 14.66
C TYR A 512 -8.44 13.17 14.53
N LYS A 513 -9.15 13.38 15.65
CA LYS A 513 -10.47 14.03 15.63
C LYS A 513 -10.37 15.50 15.19
N ALA A 514 -9.31 16.20 15.58
CA ALA A 514 -9.05 17.57 15.14
C ALA A 514 -8.81 17.62 13.62
N LEU A 515 -7.86 16.82 13.13
CA LEU A 515 -7.51 16.70 11.71
C LEU A 515 -8.75 16.39 10.86
N THR A 516 -9.49 15.34 11.21
CA THR A 516 -10.56 14.82 10.34
C THR A 516 -11.90 15.54 10.44
N SER A 517 -12.13 16.36 11.47
CA SER A 517 -13.44 17.01 11.69
C SER A 517 -13.40 18.53 11.82
N TYR A 518 -12.24 19.13 12.12
CA TYR A 518 -12.18 20.54 12.49
C TYR A 518 -11.06 21.32 11.79
N MET A 519 -10.08 20.65 11.19
CA MET A 519 -9.06 21.28 10.37
C MET A 519 -9.51 21.36 8.90
N THR A 520 -9.01 22.38 8.22
CA THR A 520 -9.19 22.69 6.79
C THR A 520 -7.81 22.97 6.15
N SER A 521 -7.74 23.13 4.83
CA SER A 521 -6.47 23.30 4.10
C SER A 521 -5.59 24.46 4.58
N THR A 522 -6.21 25.56 5.03
CA THR A 522 -5.54 26.79 5.53
C THR A 522 -5.50 26.88 7.06
N THR A 523 -5.44 25.73 7.75
CA THR A 523 -5.34 25.70 9.22
C THR A 523 -3.93 26.11 9.63
N ASN A 524 -3.82 27.18 10.40
CA ASN A 524 -2.57 27.63 11.02
C ASN A 524 -2.50 27.17 12.48
N TYR A 525 -1.43 27.48 13.21
CA TYR A 525 -1.23 26.97 14.58
C TYR A 525 -2.34 27.41 15.56
N ALA A 526 -2.79 28.66 15.48
CA ALA A 526 -3.90 29.15 16.31
C ALA A 526 -5.22 28.40 16.02
N LYS A 527 -5.51 28.12 14.75
CA LYS A 527 -6.66 27.29 14.36
C LYS A 527 -6.48 25.83 14.78
N ALA A 528 -5.26 25.28 14.76
CA ALA A 528 -4.98 23.93 15.24
C ALA A 528 -5.22 23.80 16.75
N ARG A 529 -4.85 24.82 17.55
CA ARG A 529 -5.26 24.92 18.96
C ARG A 529 -6.77 24.87 19.13
N THR A 530 -7.48 25.70 18.37
CA THR A 530 -8.95 25.71 18.41
C THR A 530 -9.55 24.35 18.02
N ALA A 531 -9.02 23.70 16.97
CA ALA A 531 -9.49 22.41 16.47
C ALA A 531 -9.27 21.28 17.49
N THR A 532 -8.11 21.23 18.13
CA THR A 532 -7.80 20.23 19.16
C THR A 532 -8.59 20.44 20.45
N LEU A 533 -8.86 21.69 20.85
CA LEU A 533 -9.79 21.97 21.96
C LEU A 533 -11.22 21.53 21.65
N LYS A 534 -11.71 21.78 20.43
CA LYS A 534 -13.02 21.25 19.97
C LYS A 534 -13.05 19.73 19.98
N ALA A 535 -11.97 19.08 19.54
CA ALA A 535 -11.83 17.63 19.58
C ALA A 535 -11.84 17.08 21.02
N ALA A 536 -11.04 17.64 21.92
CA ALA A 536 -11.02 17.24 23.33
C ALA A 536 -12.38 17.45 24.00
N LYS A 537 -13.05 18.58 23.74
CA LYS A 537 -14.41 18.83 24.23
C LYS A 537 -15.39 17.78 23.73
N ALA A 538 -15.33 17.42 22.45
CA ALA A 538 -16.24 16.43 21.87
C ALA A 538 -16.00 15.01 22.40
N LEU A 539 -14.75 14.66 22.72
CA LEU A 539 -14.40 13.32 23.20
C LEU A 539 -14.54 13.16 24.72
N TYR A 540 -14.27 14.22 25.49
CA TYR A 540 -14.11 14.14 26.94
C TYR A 540 -14.87 15.22 27.73
N GLY A 541 -15.42 16.24 27.08
CA GLY A 541 -16.13 17.35 27.70
C GLY A 541 -15.26 18.60 27.96
N ALA A 542 -15.87 19.78 28.02
CA ALA A 542 -15.15 21.06 28.14
C ALA A 542 -14.44 21.28 29.49
N SER A 543 -14.93 20.62 30.54
CA SER A 543 -14.36 20.72 31.90
C SER A 543 -13.34 19.62 32.21
N SER A 544 -13.05 18.75 31.24
CA SER A 544 -12.21 17.55 31.44
C SER A 544 -10.73 17.90 31.63
N ALA A 545 -9.96 16.93 32.16
CA ALA A 545 -8.53 17.06 32.29
C ALA A 545 -7.85 17.14 30.91
N GLU A 546 -8.38 16.44 29.91
CA GLU A 546 -7.90 16.43 28.53
C GLU A 546 -8.05 17.78 27.85
N TYR A 547 -9.21 18.43 27.99
CA TYR A 547 -9.42 19.78 27.44
C TYR A 547 -8.39 20.78 28.02
N LYS A 548 -8.20 20.75 29.35
CA LYS A 548 -7.21 21.59 30.04
C LYS A 548 -5.78 21.26 29.63
N ALA A 549 -5.46 19.98 29.43
CA ALA A 549 -4.13 19.56 29.00
C ALA A 549 -3.81 20.00 27.58
N VAL A 550 -4.76 19.95 26.64
CA VAL A 550 -4.61 20.51 25.29
C VAL A 550 -4.30 22.00 25.37
N ASP A 551 -5.06 22.73 26.18
CA ASP A 551 -4.86 24.17 26.37
C ASP A 551 -3.46 24.49 26.91
N ASN A 552 -3.05 23.77 27.95
CA ASN A 552 -1.73 23.92 28.58
C ASN A 552 -0.58 23.53 27.65
N ALA A 553 -0.72 22.46 26.86
CA ALA A 553 0.31 22.03 25.92
C ALA A 553 0.52 23.04 24.79
N TRP A 554 -0.56 23.60 24.21
CA TRP A 554 -0.43 24.65 23.20
C TRP A 554 0.16 25.93 23.76
N GLY A 555 -0.29 26.31 24.96
CA GLY A 555 0.38 27.37 25.71
C GLY A 555 1.87 27.09 25.86
N GLY A 556 2.23 25.84 26.19
CA GLY A 556 3.60 25.34 26.38
C GLY A 556 4.51 25.62 25.19
N VAL A 557 3.95 25.53 23.99
CA VAL A 557 4.62 25.84 22.72
C VAL A 557 4.36 27.25 22.20
N ASN A 558 3.85 28.15 23.04
CA ASN A 558 3.58 29.57 22.72
C ASN A 558 2.53 29.82 21.63
N VAL A 559 1.62 28.87 21.39
CA VAL A 559 0.48 29.07 20.48
C VAL A 559 -0.70 29.57 21.30
N LYS A 560 -1.16 30.78 21.01
CA LYS A 560 -2.17 31.50 21.81
C LYS A 560 -3.59 31.30 21.33
#